data_AF-A0A326QL49-F1
#
_entry.id   AF-A0A326QL49-F1
#
_cell.length_a   1.000
_cell.length_b   1.000
_cell.length_c   1.000
_cell.angle_alpha   90.00
_cell.angle_beta   90.00
_cell.angle_gamma   90.00
#
_symmetry.space_group_name_H-M   'P 1'
#
loop_
_entity.id
_entity.type
_entity.pdbx_description
1 polymer ?
#
loop_
_entity_poly.entity_id
_entity_poly.type
_entity_poly.pdbx_seq_one_letter_code
_entity_poly.pdbx_strand_id
1 'polypeptide(L)'
;MIWVALDSANLTRNLKRVTISLVATSSMLLPLHVRADIRDKQSYWYGFLVGSGITVCALLDIGLLSRNDATDWLTEIFTQRSDIPSAAMESAKQHLAEELGPKGCPVPR
;
A
#
# COMPACT_ATOMS: atom_id res chain seq x y z
N MET A 1 -70.02 15.73 9.31
CA MET A 1 -69.91 15.83 7.84
C MET A 1 -68.64 16.59 7.54
N ILE A 2 -67.66 15.93 6.93
CA ILE A 2 -66.51 16.40 6.12
C ILE A 2 -65.55 15.20 6.10
N TRP A 3 -65.62 14.45 5.01
CA TRP A 3 -64.57 13.54 4.58
C TRP A 3 -63.41 14.41 4.08
N VAL A 4 -62.21 14.21 4.62
CA VAL A 4 -60.97 14.60 3.92
C VAL A 4 -60.07 13.38 3.97
N ALA A 5 -60.21 12.54 2.94
CA ALA A 5 -59.16 11.62 2.54
C ALA A 5 -57.97 12.47 2.08
N LEU A 6 -56.90 12.51 2.86
CA LEU A 6 -55.63 13.10 2.41
C LEU A 6 -54.62 11.97 2.20
N ASP A 7 -54.36 11.72 0.93
CA ASP A 7 -53.40 10.80 0.33
C ASP A 7 -52.05 10.70 1.08
N SER A 8 -51.80 9.55 1.71
CA SER A 8 -50.52 9.19 2.32
C SER A 8 -49.38 9.02 1.29
N ALA A 9 -49.66 9.13 0.00
CA ALA A 9 -48.72 8.85 -1.09
C ALA A 9 -47.85 10.04 -1.52
N ASN A 10 -48.16 11.27 -1.08
CA ASN A 10 -47.42 12.48 -1.48
C ASN A 10 -46.32 12.92 -0.49
N LEU A 11 -46.34 12.42 0.75
CA LEU A 11 -45.36 12.80 1.78
C LEU A 11 -44.01 12.10 1.60
N THR A 12 -43.99 10.89 1.02
CA THR A 12 -42.78 10.06 0.86
C THR A 12 -41.93 10.43 -0.35
N ARG A 13 -42.43 11.25 -1.27
CA ARG A 13 -41.72 11.66 -2.50
C ARG A 13 -40.79 12.86 -2.27
N ASN A 14 -41.15 13.76 -1.36
CA ASN A 14 -40.37 14.97 -1.09
C ASN A 14 -39.28 14.79 -0.04
N LEU A 15 -39.38 13.78 0.85
CA LEU A 15 -38.33 13.49 1.83
C LEU A 15 -37.04 12.93 1.20
N LYS A 16 -37.15 12.19 0.09
CA LYS A 16 -35.99 11.57 -0.59
C LYS A 16 -35.14 12.54 -1.41
N ARG A 17 -35.64 13.74 -1.71
CA ARG A 17 -34.91 14.76 -2.50
C ARG A 17 -34.10 15.73 -1.63
N VAL A 18 -34.37 15.80 -0.33
CA VAL A 18 -33.71 16.78 0.57
C VAL A 18 -32.47 16.20 1.27
N THR A 19 -32.32 14.88 1.32
CA THR A 19 -31.22 14.20 2.05
C THR A 19 -29.94 13.98 1.24
N ILE A 20 -29.93 14.22 -0.08
CA ILE A 20 -28.76 13.93 -0.93
C ILE A 20 -27.82 15.15 -1.06
N SER A 21 -28.28 16.36 -0.74
CA SER A 21 -27.50 17.59 -0.99
C SER A 21 -26.64 18.09 0.17
N LEU A 22 -26.59 17.42 1.32
CA LEU A 22 -25.83 17.92 2.49
C LEU A 22 -24.48 17.23 2.75
N VAL A 23 -24.06 16.25 1.93
CA VAL A 23 -22.79 15.52 2.14
C VAL A 23 -21.65 16.06 1.26
N ALA A 24 -21.93 17.01 0.36
CA ALA A 24 -20.98 17.41 -0.69
C ALA A 24 -20.05 18.60 -0.36
N THR A 25 -20.14 19.22 0.82
CA THR A 25 -19.43 20.49 1.11
C THR A 25 -18.59 20.49 2.39
N SER A 26 -17.97 19.36 2.75
CA SER A 26 -16.98 19.32 3.84
C SER A 26 -15.92 18.27 3.60
N SER A 27 -15.02 18.51 2.64
CA SER A 27 -13.74 17.77 2.56
C SER A 27 -12.65 18.46 1.73
N MET A 28 -12.88 19.65 1.17
CA MET A 28 -11.79 20.43 0.58
C MET A 28 -11.07 21.20 1.70
N LEU A 29 -9.75 20.98 1.82
CA LEU A 29 -8.79 21.59 2.74
C LEU A 29 -8.50 20.81 4.03
N LEU A 30 -7.86 19.65 3.88
CA LEU A 30 -6.80 19.28 4.81
C LEU A 30 -5.45 19.51 4.11
N PRO A 31 -4.53 20.31 4.67
CA PRO A 31 -3.17 20.32 4.20
C PRO A 31 -2.58 18.94 4.53
N LEU A 32 -2.51 18.05 3.54
CA LEU A 32 -1.83 16.76 3.64
C LEU A 32 -0.32 16.97 3.65
N HIS A 33 0.20 17.68 4.66
CA HIS A 33 1.59 17.53 5.07
C HIS A 33 1.65 16.41 6.09
N VAL A 34 1.35 15.18 5.65
CA VAL A 34 1.75 13.97 6.39
C VAL A 34 3.27 13.95 6.36
N ARG A 35 3.87 14.54 7.39
CA ARG A 35 5.30 14.40 7.66
C ARG A 35 5.46 12.95 8.09
N ALA A 36 5.78 12.07 7.13
CA ALA A 36 6.10 10.68 7.44
C ALA A 36 7.17 10.68 8.52
N ASP A 37 6.85 10.12 9.69
CA ASP A 37 7.80 10.03 10.77
C ASP A 37 9.01 9.22 10.30
N ILE A 38 10.20 9.48 10.85
CA ILE A 38 11.42 8.73 10.48
C ILE A 38 11.18 7.22 10.65
N ARG A 39 10.39 6.84 11.66
CA ARG A 39 9.97 5.46 11.90
C ARG A 39 9.07 4.92 10.78
N ASP A 40 8.07 5.70 10.34
CA ASP A 40 7.18 5.29 9.25
C ASP A 40 7.98 5.07 7.96
N LYS A 41 8.95 5.95 7.68
CA LYS A 41 9.84 5.82 6.53
C LYS A 41 10.70 4.56 6.61
N GLN A 42 11.23 4.24 7.79
CA GLN A 42 11.98 3.00 8.00
C GLN A 42 11.10 1.75 7.80
N SER A 43 9.92 1.72 8.42
CA SER A 43 8.99 0.59 8.31
C SER A 43 8.50 0.38 6.87
N TYR A 44 8.21 1.46 6.15
CA TYR A 44 7.86 1.41 4.73
C TYR A 44 8.98 0.76 3.91
N TRP A 45 10.21 1.29 4.01
CA TRP A 45 11.32 0.79 3.20
C TRP A 45 11.69 -0.65 3.57
N TYR A 46 11.66 -1.00 4.85
CA TYR A 46 11.87 -2.39 5.29
C TYR A 46 10.84 -3.33 4.64
N GLY A 47 9.55 -3.00 4.76
CA GLY A 47 8.48 -3.83 4.20
C GLY A 47 8.56 -3.91 2.68
N PHE A 48 8.86 -2.79 2.02
CA PHE A 48 9.05 -2.74 0.57
C PHE A 48 10.20 -3.65 0.12
N LEU A 49 11.37 -3.56 0.77
CA LEU A 49 12.56 -4.35 0.42
C LEU A 49 12.37 -5.86 0.68
N VAL A 50 11.78 -6.23 1.81
CA VAL A 50 11.51 -7.64 2.13
C VAL A 50 10.46 -8.21 1.18
N GLY A 51 9.33 -7.53 0.97
CA GLY A 51 8.28 -7.98 0.05
C GLY A 51 8.77 -8.11 -1.38
N SER A 52 9.60 -7.16 -1.81
CA SER A 52 10.33 -7.16 -3.07
C SER A 52 11.21 -8.40 -3.22
N GLY A 53 12.05 -8.69 -2.22
CA GLY A 53 12.93 -9.85 -2.19
C GLY A 53 12.17 -11.17 -2.30
N ILE A 54 11.12 -11.34 -1.50
CA ILE A 54 10.26 -12.54 -1.52
C ILE A 54 9.59 -12.71 -2.88
N THR A 55 9.05 -11.63 -3.46
CA THR A 55 8.34 -11.68 -4.74
C THR A 55 9.26 -12.10 -5.87
N VAL A 56 10.43 -11.47 -5.99
CA VAL A 56 11.41 -11.86 -7.03
C VAL A 56 11.89 -13.28 -6.85
N CYS A 57 12.07 -13.72 -5.61
CA CYS A 57 12.43 -15.11 -5.34
C CYS A 57 11.34 -16.10 -5.77
N ALA A 58 10.08 -15.79 -5.47
CA ALA A 58 8.95 -16.61 -5.88
C ALA A 58 8.84 -16.67 -7.42
N LEU A 59 9.06 -15.55 -8.10
CA LEU A 59 9.06 -15.49 -9.57
C LEU A 59 10.21 -16.29 -10.18
N LEU A 60 11.38 -16.30 -9.55
CA LEU A 60 12.51 -17.15 -9.95
C LEU A 60 12.18 -18.64 -9.77
N ASP A 61 11.58 -19.01 -8.63
CA ASP A 61 11.24 -20.41 -8.30
C ASP A 61 10.25 -21.01 -9.31
N ILE A 62 9.25 -20.23 -9.73
CA ILE A 62 8.28 -20.67 -10.76
C ILE A 62 8.79 -20.51 -12.20
N GLY A 63 10.03 -20.06 -12.39
CA GLY A 63 10.66 -19.90 -13.70
C GLY A 63 10.14 -18.73 -14.54
N LEU A 64 9.43 -17.76 -13.94
CA LEU A 64 9.01 -16.53 -14.62
C LEU A 64 10.11 -15.48 -14.73
N LEU A 65 11.12 -15.55 -13.85
CA LEU A 65 12.35 -14.75 -13.96
C LEU A 65 13.54 -15.68 -14.17
N SER A 66 14.50 -15.25 -15.00
CA SER A 66 15.80 -15.90 -15.03
C SER A 66 16.58 -15.57 -13.75
N ARG A 67 17.55 -16.41 -13.39
CA ARG A 67 18.44 -16.14 -12.25
C ARG A 67 19.19 -14.81 -12.41
N ASN A 68 19.55 -14.45 -13.64
CA ASN A 68 20.25 -13.20 -13.92
C ASN A 68 19.33 -12.01 -13.68
N ASP A 69 18.09 -12.03 -14.21
CA ASP A 69 17.12 -10.96 -14.01
C ASP A 69 16.78 -10.77 -12.52
N ALA A 70 16.63 -11.88 -11.79
CA ALA A 70 16.42 -11.84 -10.35
C ALA A 70 17.61 -11.23 -9.60
N THR A 71 18.84 -11.56 -10.00
CA THR A 71 20.06 -11.01 -9.41
C THR A 71 20.19 -9.52 -9.70
N ASP A 72 19.96 -9.10 -10.93
CA ASP A 72 20.08 -7.70 -11.35
C ASP A 72 19.05 -6.84 -10.62
N TRP A 73 17.80 -7.31 -10.52
CA TRP A 73 16.76 -6.59 -9.82
C TRP A 73 17.04 -6.46 -8.32
N LEU A 74 17.47 -7.55 -7.68
CA LEU A 74 17.82 -7.52 -6.25
C LEU A 74 19.06 -6.67 -6.00
N THR A 75 20.04 -6.68 -6.90
CA THR A 75 21.20 -5.80 -6.78
C THR A 75 20.77 -4.34 -6.85
N GLU A 76 19.94 -3.98 -7.84
CA GLU A 76 19.49 -2.61 -8.06
C GLU A 76 18.67 -2.06 -6.88
N ILE A 77 17.73 -2.84 -6.35
CA ILE A 77 16.86 -2.36 -5.27
C ILE A 77 17.58 -2.20 -3.93
N PHE A 78 18.67 -2.95 -3.74
CA PHE A 78 19.56 -2.85 -2.56
C PHE A 78 20.77 -1.95 -2.80
N THR A 79 20.87 -1.29 -3.96
CA THR A 79 21.85 -0.23 -4.18
C THR A 79 21.57 0.92 -3.21
N GLN A 80 22.63 1.43 -2.58
CA GLN A 80 22.49 2.48 -1.59
C GLN A 80 22.01 3.79 -2.23
N ARG A 81 20.83 4.24 -1.79
CA ARG A 81 20.22 5.52 -2.20
C ARG A 81 19.97 6.39 -0.98
N SER A 82 20.07 7.71 -1.14
CA SER A 82 19.94 8.68 -0.04
C SER A 82 18.53 8.76 0.57
N ASP A 83 17.53 8.25 -0.15
CA ASP A 83 16.13 8.20 0.28
C ASP A 83 15.80 6.95 1.11
N ILE A 84 16.61 5.89 1.04
CA ILE A 84 16.42 4.65 1.81
C ILE A 84 17.21 4.74 3.13
N PRO A 85 16.55 4.61 4.30
CA PRO A 85 17.25 4.50 5.57
C PRO A 85 18.17 3.26 5.60
N SER A 86 19.45 3.43 5.96
CA SER A 86 20.42 2.34 6.06
C SER A 86 19.96 1.21 6.96
N ALA A 87 19.35 1.53 8.11
CA ALA A 87 18.81 0.54 9.04
C ALA A 87 17.75 -0.37 8.39
N ALA A 88 16.85 0.20 7.57
CA ALA A 88 15.84 -0.58 6.87
C ALA A 88 16.46 -1.52 5.82
N MET A 89 17.50 -1.05 5.13
CA MET A 89 18.23 -1.81 4.13
C MET A 89 18.99 -2.99 4.76
N GLU A 90 19.76 -2.74 5.83
CA GLU A 90 20.52 -3.78 6.52
C GLU A 90 19.60 -4.83 7.16
N SER A 91 18.51 -4.40 7.82
CA SER A 91 17.53 -5.32 8.39
C SER A 91 16.82 -6.15 7.31
N ALA A 92 16.50 -5.57 6.16
CA ALA A 92 15.89 -6.31 5.06
C ALA A 92 16.86 -7.32 4.42
N LYS A 93 18.13 -6.95 4.20
CA LYS A 93 19.16 -7.88 3.71
C LYS A 93 19.32 -9.08 4.65
N GLN A 94 19.43 -8.81 5.95
CA GLN A 94 19.57 -9.86 6.95
C GLN A 94 18.36 -10.82 6.92
N HIS A 95 17.14 -10.27 6.96
CA HIS A 95 15.92 -11.06 6.90
C HIS A 95 15.88 -11.96 5.66
N LEU A 96 16.16 -11.39 4.48
CA LEU A 96 16.13 -12.15 3.23
C LEU A 96 17.25 -13.18 3.14
N ALA A 97 18.44 -12.88 3.67
CA ALA A 97 19.54 -13.84 3.73
C ALA A 97 19.17 -15.06 4.60
N GLU A 98 18.50 -14.84 5.73
CA GLU A 98 18.02 -15.89 6.63
C GLU A 98 16.87 -16.72 6.00
N GLU A 99 15.87 -16.06 5.40
CA GLU A 99 14.65 -16.72 4.91
C GLU A 99 14.75 -17.30 3.49
N LEU A 100 15.52 -16.66 2.61
CA LEU A 100 15.59 -16.98 1.18
C LEU A 100 16.96 -17.48 0.74
N GLY A 101 18.02 -17.16 1.48
CA GLY A 101 19.36 -17.69 1.21
C GLY A 101 19.41 -19.22 1.11
N PRO A 102 18.85 -19.97 2.08
CA PRO A 102 18.77 -21.43 2.02
C PRO A 102 17.94 -21.97 0.84
N LYS A 103 17.04 -21.15 0.28
CA LYS A 103 16.19 -21.49 -0.88
C LYS A 103 16.90 -21.23 -2.22
N GLY A 104 18.17 -20.84 -2.19
CA GLY A 104 18.99 -20.61 -3.39
C GLY A 104 18.74 -19.26 -4.08
N CYS A 105 18.05 -18.35 -3.39
CA CYS A 105 17.74 -17.03 -3.90
C CYS A 105 18.99 -16.13 -3.97
N PRO A 106 19.18 -15.33 -5.05
CA PRO A 106 20.35 -14.45 -5.18
C PRO A 106 20.21 -13.17 -4.35
N VAL A 107 20.01 -13.29 -3.04
CA VAL A 107 19.92 -12.14 -2.12
C VAL A 107 21.30 -11.47 -1.99
N PRO A 108 21.39 -10.14 -2.13
CA PRO A 108 22.64 -9.40 -1.91
C PRO A 108 23.12 -9.55 -0.46
N ARG A 109 24.41 -9.78 -0.28
CA ARG A 109 25.05 -9.84 1.04
C ARG A 109 25.32 -8.44 1.60
#